data_AF-A0A7K4IGE8-F1
#
_entry.id   AF-A0A7K4IGE8-F1
#
_cell.length_a   1.000
_cell.length_b   1.000
_cell.length_c   1.000
_cell.angle_alpha   90.00
_cell.angle_beta   90.00
_cell.angle_gamma   90.00
#
_symmetry.space_group_name_H-M   'P 1'
#
loop_
_entity.id
_entity.type
_entity.pdbx_description
1 polymer ?
#
loop_
_entity_poly.entity_id
_entity_poly.type
_entity_poly.pdbx_seq_one_letter_code
_entity_poly.pdbx_strand_id
1 'polypeptide(L)'
;MSNKAENAKAFGALLAQAWENTPSFICSNDDYIYCLFPADSTKEKWVEASITFPDGSLEKKEIDPTKAIALLVEELKVLPDYGADSIVNSKAKLDEAAARLAKLV
;
A
#
# COMPACT_ATOMS: atom_id res chain seq x y z
N MET A 1 -3.02 -21.99 -3.86
CA MET A 1 -4.01 -21.25 -3.05
C MET A 1 -3.22 -20.22 -2.27
N SER A 2 -3.36 -18.93 -2.60
CA SER A 2 -2.84 -17.87 -1.73
C SER A 2 -3.54 -18.02 -0.38
N ASN A 3 -2.77 -18.12 0.70
CA ASN A 3 -3.38 -18.12 2.01
C ASN A 3 -3.77 -16.67 2.33
N LYS A 4 -5.01 -16.28 1.98
CA LYS A 4 -5.51 -14.90 2.07
C LYS A 4 -5.22 -14.28 3.44
N ALA A 5 -5.39 -15.06 4.51
CA ALA A 5 -5.11 -14.64 5.88
C ALA A 5 -3.60 -14.37 6.12
N GLU A 6 -2.71 -15.21 5.59
CA GLU A 6 -1.25 -14.98 5.68
C GLU A 6 -0.84 -13.74 4.88
N ASN A 7 -1.38 -13.57 3.67
CA ASN A 7 -1.11 -12.40 2.84
C ASN A 7 -1.63 -11.12 3.49
N ALA A 8 -2.83 -11.15 4.07
CA ALA A 8 -3.38 -10.02 4.80
C ALA A 8 -2.52 -9.67 6.01
N LYS A 9 -2.05 -10.66 6.78
CA LYS A 9 -1.13 -10.43 7.89
C LYS A 9 0.21 -9.86 7.43
N ALA A 10 0.78 -10.40 6.35
CA ALA A 10 2.03 -9.92 5.78
C ALA A 10 1.90 -8.47 5.27
N PHE A 11 0.80 -8.16 4.57
CA PHE A 11 0.52 -6.82 4.10
C PHE A 11 0.26 -5.85 5.26
N GLY A 12 -0.35 -6.30 6.36
CA GLY A 12 -0.56 -5.47 7.55
C GLY A 12 0.75 -4.93 8.14
N ALA A 13 1.81 -5.75 8.11
CA ALA A 13 3.15 -5.31 8.51
C ALA A 13 3.76 -4.30 7.52
N LEU A 14 3.45 -4.41 6.21
CA LEU A 14 3.89 -3.46 5.19
C LEU A 14 3.14 -2.13 5.31
N LEU A 15 1.83 -2.17 5.57
CA LEU A 15 1.01 -0.98 5.81
C LEU A 15 1.50 -0.18 7.02
N ALA A 16 1.84 -0.87 8.12
CA ALA A 16 2.44 -0.24 9.28
C ALA A 16 3.80 0.40 8.96
N GLN A 17 4.66 -0.30 8.20
CA GLN A 17 5.94 0.26 7.76
C GLN A 17 5.75 1.49 6.85
N ALA A 18 4.80 1.45 5.92
CA ALA A 18 4.52 2.59 5.04
C ALA A 18 4.07 3.82 5.84
N TRP A 19 3.27 3.63 6.89
CA TRP A 19 2.84 4.74 7.75
C TRP A 19 4.00 5.40 8.52
N GLU A 20 4.94 4.59 9.02
CA GLU A 20 6.07 5.09 9.82
C GLU A 20 7.22 5.67 8.96
N ASN A 21 7.38 5.23 7.71
CA ASN A 21 8.46 5.65 6.83
C ASN A 21 8.04 6.80 5.91
N THR A 22 8.59 8.00 6.14
CA THR A 22 8.32 9.19 5.33
C THR A 22 9.47 9.49 4.35
N PRO A 23 9.19 9.88 3.09
CA PRO A 23 7.87 10.02 2.48
C PRO A 23 7.24 8.67 2.13
N SER A 24 5.93 8.56 2.25
CA SER A 24 5.16 7.41 1.77
C SER A 24 3.90 7.85 1.05
N PHE A 25 3.40 6.95 0.21
CA PHE A 25 2.10 7.04 -0.40
C PHE A 25 1.32 5.78 -0.09
N ILE A 26 0.09 5.95 0.40
CA ILE A 26 -0.82 4.86 0.71
C ILE A 26 -2.18 5.22 0.11
N CYS A 27 -2.75 4.31 -0.66
CA CYS A 27 -4.14 4.41 -1.09
C CYS A 27 -4.90 3.12 -0.80
N SER A 28 -6.18 3.26 -0.45
CA SER A 28 -7.09 2.16 -0.17
C SER A 28 -8.45 2.50 -0.74
N ASN A 29 -8.99 1.59 -1.53
CA ASN A 29 -10.36 1.63 -2.03
C ASN A 29 -11.04 0.28 -1.75
N ASP A 30 -12.13 -0.03 -2.45
CA ASP A 30 -12.87 -1.29 -2.27
C ASP A 30 -12.21 -2.49 -2.98
N ASP A 31 -11.27 -2.24 -3.90
CA ASP A 31 -10.61 -3.26 -4.72
C ASP A 31 -9.24 -3.67 -4.17
N TYR A 32 -8.46 -2.72 -3.65
CA TYR A 32 -7.12 -2.97 -3.16
C TYR A 32 -6.61 -1.95 -2.12
N ILE A 33 -5.48 -2.29 -1.51
CA ILE A 33 -4.61 -1.35 -0.79
C ILE A 33 -3.25 -1.34 -1.49
N TYR A 34 -2.67 -0.16 -1.66
CA TYR A 34 -1.33 0.04 -2.21
C TYR A 34 -0.50 0.91 -1.28
N CYS A 35 0.78 0.57 -1.17
CA CYS A 35 1.78 1.26 -0.38
C CYS A 35 3.06 1.44 -1.20
N LEU A 36 3.63 2.64 -1.12
CA LEU A 36 4.93 2.98 -1.68
C LEU A 36 5.72 3.78 -0.65
N PHE A 37 6.87 3.25 -0.20
CA PHE A 37 7.65 3.86 0.89
C PHE A 37 9.13 3.46 0.81
N PRO A 38 10.06 4.25 1.38
CA PRO A 38 11.47 3.90 1.44
C PRO A 38 11.70 2.74 2.41
N ALA A 39 12.57 1.81 2.04
CA ALA A 39 12.97 0.66 2.84
C ALA A 39 14.08 0.99 3.85
N ASP A 40 14.72 2.14 3.69
CA ASP A 40 15.86 2.60 4.48
C ASP A 40 15.82 4.13 4.70
N SER A 41 16.66 4.63 5.59
CA SER A 41 16.73 6.06 5.91
C SER A 41 17.42 6.90 4.81
N THR A 42 18.27 6.27 3.99
CA THR A 42 18.98 6.93 2.88
C THR A 42 18.09 7.13 1.65
N LYS A 43 16.93 6.45 1.62
CA LYS A 43 15.94 6.41 0.53
C LYS A 43 16.52 5.89 -0.78
N GLU A 44 17.54 5.04 -0.70
CA GLU A 44 18.16 4.40 -1.86
C GLU A 44 17.38 3.17 -2.32
N LYS A 45 16.61 2.56 -1.42
CA LYS A 45 15.71 1.44 -1.71
C LYS A 45 14.29 1.78 -1.32
N TRP A 46 13.36 1.32 -2.14
CA TRP A 46 11.93 1.55 -1.96
C TRP A 46 11.18 0.23 -2.03
N VAL A 47 10.06 0.16 -1.32
CA VAL A 47 9.12 -0.93 -1.39
C VAL A 47 7.85 -0.43 -2.06
N GLU A 48 7.47 -1.11 -3.13
CA GLU A 48 6.12 -1.12 -3.66
C GLU A 48 5.42 -2.37 -3.12
N ALA A 49 4.22 -2.21 -2.59
CA ALA A 49 3.39 -3.34 -2.21
C ALA A 49 1.91 -3.07 -2.47
N SER A 50 1.17 -4.10 -2.87
CA SER A 50 -0.28 -4.05 -2.97
C SER A 50 -0.92 -5.35 -2.51
N ILE A 51 -2.17 -5.25 -2.04
CA ILE A 51 -3.02 -6.41 -1.80
C ILE A 51 -4.40 -6.17 -2.41
N THR A 52 -4.88 -7.12 -3.18
CA THR A 52 -6.22 -7.10 -3.80
C THR A 52 -7.22 -7.83 -2.91
N PHE A 53 -8.38 -7.22 -2.65
CA PHE A 53 -9.41 -7.83 -1.80
C PHE A 53 -10.13 -9.05 -2.44
N PRO A 54 -10.40 -9.10 -3.75
CA PRO A 54 -11.13 -10.24 -4.35
C PRO A 54 -10.46 -11.60 -4.12
N ASP A 55 -9.15 -11.68 -4.31
CA ASP A 55 -8.37 -12.92 -4.29
C ASP A 55 -7.28 -12.95 -3.20
N GLY A 56 -7.06 -11.84 -2.49
CA GLY A 56 -6.03 -11.73 -1.46
C GLY A 56 -4.62 -11.84 -2.02
N SER A 57 -4.43 -11.51 -3.29
CA SER A 57 -3.11 -11.55 -3.94
C SER A 57 -2.25 -10.42 -3.40
N LEU A 58 -1.09 -10.80 -2.88
CA LEU A 58 -0.09 -9.88 -2.35
C LEU A 58 1.03 -9.74 -3.37
N GLU A 59 1.25 -8.52 -3.85
CA GLU A 59 2.45 -8.16 -4.60
C GLU A 59 3.36 -7.30 -3.74
N LYS A 60 4.66 -7.59 -3.78
CA LYS A 60 5.70 -6.79 -3.12
C LYS A 60 6.96 -6.80 -3.98
N LYS A 61 7.54 -5.62 -4.20
CA LYS A 61 8.76 -5.44 -5.00
C LYS A 61 9.68 -4.43 -4.30
N GLU A 62 10.98 -4.73 -4.28
CA GLU A 62 12.02 -3.75 -3.95
C GLU A 62 12.44 -3.06 -5.25
N ILE A 63 12.44 -1.73 -5.24
CA ILE A 63 12.66 -0.90 -6.42
C ILE A 63 13.61 0.26 -6.10
N ASP A 64 14.21 0.83 -7.13
CA ASP A 64 15.02 2.04 -7.01
C ASP A 64 14.15 3.31 -6.91
N PRO A 65 14.73 4.45 -6.50
CA PRO A 65 13.98 5.70 -6.30
C PRO A 65 13.37 6.25 -7.60
N THR A 66 14.02 6.04 -8.75
CA THR A 66 13.51 6.51 -10.04
C THR A 66 12.23 5.76 -10.39
N LYS A 67 12.24 4.43 -10.18
CA LYS A 67 11.06 3.60 -10.39
C LYS A 67 9.95 3.93 -9.39
N ALA A 68 10.28 4.22 -8.13
CA ALA A 68 9.29 4.65 -7.13
C ALA A 68 8.55 5.93 -7.55
N ILE A 69 9.28 6.95 -8.01
CA ILE A 69 8.67 8.20 -8.52
C ILE A 69 7.76 7.91 -9.72
N ALA A 70 8.21 7.07 -10.65
CA ALA A 70 7.42 6.71 -11.82
C ALA A 70 6.09 6.02 -11.41
N LEU A 71 6.14 5.07 -10.47
CA LEU A 71 4.94 4.38 -9.98
C LEU A 71 4.00 5.30 -9.22
N LEU A 72 4.52 6.22 -8.39
CA LEU A 72 3.69 7.26 -7.77
C LEU A 72 2.95 8.08 -8.83
N VAL A 73 3.64 8.48 -9.91
CA VAL A 73 3.01 9.23 -11.00
C VAL A 73 1.93 8.39 -11.69
N GLU A 74 2.13 7.10 -11.91
CA GLU A 74 1.09 6.22 -12.46
C GLU A 74 -0.13 6.13 -11.52
N GLU A 75 0.08 5.96 -10.21
CA GLU A 75 -1.05 5.94 -9.26
C GLU A 75 -1.79 7.27 -9.17
N LEU A 76 -1.09 8.40 -9.28
CA LEU A 76 -1.73 9.72 -9.30
C LEU A 76 -2.60 9.95 -10.54
N LYS A 77 -2.36 9.25 -11.66
CA LYS A 77 -3.19 9.35 -12.87
C LYS A 77 -4.54 8.66 -12.71
N VAL A 78 -4.59 7.56 -11.96
CA VAL A 78 -5.82 6.78 -11.71
C VAL A 78 -6.57 7.28 -10.48
N LEU A 79 -5.91 8.03 -9.60
CA LEU A 79 -6.50 8.61 -8.40
C LEU A 79 -7.82 9.39 -8.63
N PRO A 80 -8.00 10.17 -9.72
CA PRO A 80 -9.29 10.81 -10.01
C PRO A 80 -10.46 9.83 -10.14
N ASP A 81 -10.21 8.61 -10.61
CA ASP A 81 -11.24 7.57 -10.75
C ASP A 81 -11.57 6.93 -9.39
N TYR A 82 -10.58 6.79 -8.51
CA TYR A 82 -10.76 6.28 -7.15
C TYR A 82 -11.33 7.30 -6.16
N GLY A 83 -11.18 8.59 -6.48
CA GLY A 83 -11.52 9.69 -5.60
C GLY A 83 -10.45 9.98 -4.56
N ALA A 84 -10.33 11.26 -4.17
CA ALA A 84 -9.35 11.73 -3.19
C ALA A 84 -9.51 11.07 -1.81
N ASP A 85 -10.68 10.52 -1.52
CA ASP A 85 -10.94 9.82 -0.26
C ASP A 85 -10.16 8.52 -0.12
N SER A 86 -9.72 7.93 -1.24
CA SER A 86 -8.88 6.73 -1.24
C SER A 86 -7.46 6.97 -0.67
N ILE A 87 -6.98 8.21 -0.61
CA ILE A 87 -5.66 8.52 -0.05
C ILE A 87 -5.70 8.37 1.48
N VAL A 88 -4.80 7.55 2.01
CA VAL A 88 -4.63 7.38 3.46
C VAL A 88 -3.65 8.44 3.97
N ASN A 89 -4.20 9.57 4.42
CA ASN A 89 -3.44 10.74 4.88
C ASN A 89 -3.66 11.07 6.38
N SER A 90 -4.37 10.21 7.11
CA SER A 90 -4.66 10.39 8.52
C SER A 90 -4.74 9.04 9.23
N LYS A 91 -4.57 9.06 10.55
CA LYS A 91 -4.67 7.85 11.38
C LYS A 91 -6.04 7.18 11.25
N ALA A 92 -7.12 7.97 11.16
CA ALA A 92 -8.47 7.44 10.94
C ALA A 92 -8.57 6.63 9.63
N LYS A 93 -8.06 7.17 8.53
CA LYS A 93 -8.03 6.45 7.24
C LYS A 93 -7.12 5.23 7.25
N LEU A 94 -6.03 5.28 8.01
CA LEU A 94 -5.15 4.12 8.20
C LEU A 94 -5.88 3.00 8.94
N ASP A 95 -6.63 3.34 9.99
CA ASP A 95 -7.42 2.39 10.76
C ASP A 95 -8.55 1.79 9.92
N GLU A 96 -9.18 2.58 9.03
CA GLU A 96 -10.13 2.08 8.04
C GLU A 96 -9.48 1.08 7.05
N ALA A 97 -8.31 1.41 6.50
CA ALA A 97 -7.58 0.53 5.59
C ALA A 97 -7.19 -0.80 6.30
N ALA A 98 -6.73 -0.73 7.54
CA ALA A 98 -6.43 -1.90 8.37
C ALA A 98 -7.69 -2.72 8.68
N ALA A 99 -8.83 -2.08 8.93
CA ALA A 99 -10.10 -2.76 9.15
C ALA A 99 -10.60 -3.47 7.88
N ARG A 100 -10.39 -2.88 6.69
CA ARG A 100 -10.66 -3.57 5.41
C ARG A 100 -9.78 -4.81 5.26
N LEU A 101 -8.49 -4.68 5.55
CA LEU A 101 -7.52 -5.79 5.50
C LEU A 101 -7.91 -6.95 6.42
N ALA A 102 -8.41 -6.65 7.62
CA ALA A 102 -8.84 -7.65 8.59
C ALA A 102 -10.01 -8.52 8.11
N LYS A 103 -10.78 -8.09 7.11
CA LYS A 103 -11.87 -8.88 6.49
C LYS A 103 -11.36 -10.02 5.59
N LEU A 104 -10.07 -10.03 5.24
CA LEU A 104 -9.43 -11.10 4.47
C LEU A 104 -8.90 -12.26 5.32
N VAL A 105 -8.92 -12.10 6.66
CA VAL A 105 -8.44 -13.08 7.64
C VAL A 105 -9.57 -14.00 8.09
#